data_AF-A0A2E3F700-F1
#
_entry.id   AF-A0A2E3F700-F1
#
_cell.length_a   1.000
_cell.length_b   1.000
_cell.length_c   1.000
_cell.angle_alpha   90.00
_cell.angle_beta   90.00
_cell.angle_gamma   90.00
#
_symmetry.space_group_name_H-M   'P 1'
#
loop_
_entity.id
_entity.type
_entity.pdbx_description
1 polymer ?
#
loop_
_entity_poly.entity_id
_entity_poly.type
_entity_poly.pdbx_seq_one_letter_code
_entity_poly.pdbx_strand_id
1 'polypeptide(L)'
;MNRNHRNILAENLRHYLSGTITNFEFMDRIEPIYKTDDKGVIAIENTFWFCYNDLREHKNVGKHKLTAASENQIKRFILFLKSDNKYEWKDPKFSNPINWILNLMTFGLYPKNSEKKEIENDEIGDDRVWPFFRQTELENEINEPKYLNKKRHHKNI
;
A
#
# COMPACT_ATOMS: atom_id res chain seq x y z
N MET A 1 13.85 -5.93 6.48
CA MET A 1 12.39 -6.19 6.42
C MET A 1 11.94 -6.49 7.83
N ASN A 2 11.02 -5.69 8.36
CA ASN A 2 10.47 -5.85 9.70
C ASN A 2 9.07 -6.50 9.61
N ARG A 3 9.01 -7.82 9.81
CA ARG A 3 7.77 -8.60 9.66
C ARG A 3 6.67 -8.16 10.62
N ASN A 4 7.02 -7.80 11.85
CA ASN A 4 6.05 -7.35 12.84
C ASN A 4 5.37 -6.04 12.39
N HIS A 5 6.17 -5.06 11.97
CA HIS A 5 5.64 -3.76 11.54
C HIS A 5 4.79 -3.87 10.27
N ARG A 6 5.20 -4.72 9.32
CA ARG A 6 4.38 -5.03 8.14
C ARG A 6 3.02 -5.63 8.50
N ASN A 7 2.97 -6.53 9.49
CA ASN A 7 1.72 -7.12 9.94
C ASN A 7 0.80 -6.07 10.59
N ILE A 8 1.35 -5.22 11.47
CA ILE A 8 0.61 -4.13 12.13
C ILE A 8 -0.02 -3.21 11.08
N LEU A 9 0.75 -2.75 10.10
CA LEU A 9 0.22 -1.86 9.07
C LEU A 9 -0.84 -2.58 8.20
N ALA A 10 -0.58 -3.82 7.77
CA ALA A 10 -1.51 -4.57 6.93
C ALA A 10 -2.86 -4.83 7.60
N GLU A 11 -2.84 -5.15 8.90
CA GLU A 11 -4.04 -5.38 9.69
C GLU A 11 -4.86 -4.10 9.87
N ASN A 12 -4.21 -2.99 10.23
CA ASN A 12 -4.90 -1.72 10.39
C ASN A 12 -5.44 -1.14 9.07
N LEU A 13 -4.71 -1.28 7.96
CA LEU A 13 -5.23 -0.94 6.63
C LEU A 13 -6.49 -1.73 6.29
N ARG A 14 -6.54 -3.03 6.63
CA ARG A 14 -7.73 -3.86 6.44
C ARG A 14 -8.89 -3.41 7.32
N HIS A 15 -8.64 -3.07 8.57
CA HIS A 15 -9.67 -2.56 9.49
C HIS A 15 -10.25 -1.22 9.01
N TYR A 16 -9.40 -0.29 8.56
CA TYR A 16 -9.86 0.97 8.00
C TYR A 16 -10.64 0.75 6.70
N LEU A 17 -10.10 -0.05 5.77
CA LEU A 17 -10.74 -0.35 4.49
C LEU A 17 -12.14 -0.96 4.66
N SER A 18 -12.32 -1.82 5.66
CA SER A 18 -13.63 -2.41 5.99
C SER A 18 -14.59 -1.46 6.71
N GLY A 19 -14.14 -0.26 7.09
CA GLY A 19 -14.92 0.68 7.90
C GLY A 19 -15.10 0.24 9.34
N THR A 20 -14.27 -0.70 9.83
CA THR A 20 -14.34 -1.17 11.22
C THR A 20 -13.85 -0.09 12.17
N ILE A 21 -12.74 0.57 11.81
CA ILE A 21 -12.10 1.63 12.59
C ILE A 21 -12.18 2.98 11.87
N THR A 22 -12.03 4.07 12.62
CA THR A 22 -11.90 5.43 12.10
C THR A 22 -10.48 5.70 11.58
N ASN A 23 -10.29 6.78 10.82
CA ASN A 23 -8.97 7.26 10.45
C ASN A 23 -8.11 7.64 11.68
N PHE A 24 -8.71 8.16 12.76
CA PHE A 24 -7.97 8.48 13.98
C PHE A 24 -7.57 7.22 14.76
N GLU A 25 -8.49 6.26 14.91
CA GLU A 25 -8.16 4.95 15.48
C GLU A 25 -7.08 4.22 14.67
N PHE A 26 -7.06 4.39 13.35
CA PHE A 26 -5.99 3.87 12.50
C PHE A 26 -4.64 4.48 12.89
N MET A 27 -4.56 5.81 13.01
CA MET A 27 -3.34 6.53 13.40
C MET A 27 -2.79 6.07 14.75
N ASP A 28 -3.66 5.96 15.75
CA ASP A 28 -3.28 5.51 17.09
C ASP A 28 -2.72 4.08 17.06
N ARG A 29 -3.35 3.19 16.26
CA ARG A 29 -2.93 1.78 16.17
C ARG A 29 -1.63 1.57 15.39
N ILE A 30 -1.23 2.51 14.53
CA ILE A 30 0.04 2.45 13.81
C ILE A 30 1.16 3.26 14.47
N GLU A 31 0.87 4.02 15.53
CA GLU A 31 1.90 4.77 16.29
C GLU A 31 3.11 3.90 16.69
N PRO A 32 2.96 2.64 17.14
CA PRO A 32 4.10 1.81 17.51
C PRO A 32 5.11 1.55 16.38
N ILE A 33 4.72 1.75 15.12
CA ILE A 33 5.57 1.49 13.94
C ILE A 33 6.16 2.75 13.31
N TYR A 34 5.90 3.95 13.84
CA TYR A 34 6.46 5.20 13.30
C TYR A 34 7.99 5.25 13.27
N LYS A 35 8.67 4.53 14.17
CA LYS A 35 10.14 4.45 14.22
C LYS A 35 10.73 3.29 13.41
N THR A 36 9.96 2.70 12.50
CA THR A 36 10.43 1.56 11.71
C THR A 36 11.57 1.92 10.75
N ASP A 37 12.41 0.93 10.45
CA ASP A 37 13.44 0.96 9.40
C ASP A 37 13.01 0.23 8.10
N ASP A 38 11.79 -0.33 8.04
CA ASP A 38 11.30 -1.03 6.87
C ASP A 38 10.80 -0.01 5.84
N LYS A 39 11.63 0.21 4.81
CA LYS A 39 11.34 1.15 3.72
C LYS A 39 9.96 0.94 3.07
N GLY A 40 9.47 -0.31 3.00
CA GLY A 40 8.16 -0.60 2.43
C GLY A 40 7.01 -0.17 3.34
N VAL A 41 7.18 -0.30 4.66
CA VAL A 41 6.21 0.22 5.64
C VAL A 41 6.17 1.75 5.58
N ILE A 42 7.34 2.40 5.59
CA ILE A 42 7.45 3.86 5.50
C ILE A 42 6.80 4.38 4.21
N ALA A 43 7.08 3.75 3.07
CA ALA A 43 6.56 4.22 1.79
C ALA A 43 5.02 4.10 1.71
N ILE A 44 4.47 2.98 2.18
CA ILE A 44 3.02 2.75 2.16
C ILE A 44 2.29 3.67 3.13
N GLU A 45 2.80 3.86 4.35
CA GLU A 45 2.18 4.72 5.36
C GLU A 45 2.10 6.17 4.86
N ASN A 46 3.22 6.74 4.39
CA ASN A 46 3.26 8.08 3.80
C ASN A 46 2.28 8.25 2.64
N THR A 47 2.13 7.23 1.78
CA THR A 47 1.18 7.27 0.67
C THR A 47 -0.27 7.17 1.13
N PHE A 48 -0.54 6.32 2.12
CA PHE A 48 -1.88 6.09 2.63
C PHE A 48 -2.46 7.32 3.35
N TRP A 49 -1.61 8.15 3.96
CA TRP A 49 -2.02 9.43 4.56
C TRP A 49 -2.90 10.28 3.63
N PHE A 50 -2.57 10.31 2.33
CA PHE A 50 -3.29 11.10 1.32
C PHE A 50 -4.65 10.51 0.94
N CYS A 51 -5.03 9.34 1.47
CA CYS A 51 -6.28 8.68 1.11
C CYS A 51 -7.48 9.13 1.98
N TYR A 52 -7.28 9.88 3.06
CA TYR A 52 -8.36 10.29 3.95
C TYR A 52 -8.23 11.73 4.44
N ASN A 53 -9.31 12.28 4.99
CA ASN A 53 -9.33 13.61 5.60
C ASN A 53 -8.85 13.54 7.07
N ASP A 54 -7.67 14.03 7.37
CA ASP A 54 -7.06 14.04 8.71
C ASP A 54 -7.60 15.13 9.64
N LEU A 55 -8.43 16.06 9.16
CA LEU A 55 -9.03 17.12 9.99
C LEU A 55 -10.28 16.67 10.74
N ARG A 56 -10.89 15.53 10.36
CA ARG A 56 -12.12 15.03 10.96
C ARG A 56 -12.09 13.52 11.09
N GLU A 57 -12.58 13.05 12.23
CA GLU A 57 -12.76 11.62 12.44
C GLU A 57 -13.87 11.06 11.56
N HIS A 58 -13.59 9.97 10.84
CA HIS A 58 -14.54 9.28 9.98
C HIS A 58 -14.10 7.84 9.70
N LYS A 59 -15.06 7.02 9.28
CA LYS A 59 -14.86 5.65 8.78
C LYS A 59 -14.93 5.63 7.25
N ASN A 60 -14.34 4.62 6.61
CA ASN A 60 -14.44 4.39 5.17
C ASN A 60 -15.85 3.92 4.73
N VAL A 61 -16.88 4.73 4.95
CA VAL A 61 -18.29 4.42 4.65
C VAL A 61 -19.05 5.68 4.23
N GLY A 62 -20.19 5.49 3.55
CA GLY A 62 -21.09 6.59 3.16
C GLY A 62 -20.37 7.68 2.36
N LYS A 63 -20.53 8.94 2.78
CA LYS A 63 -19.90 10.11 2.12
C LYS A 63 -18.38 10.15 2.22
N HIS A 64 -17.79 9.37 3.12
CA HIS A 64 -16.34 9.26 3.32
C HIS A 64 -15.76 8.00 2.68
N LYS A 65 -16.57 7.26 1.90
CA LYS A 65 -16.12 6.05 1.24
C LYS A 65 -15.09 6.39 0.17
N LEU A 66 -13.99 5.66 0.20
CA LEU A 66 -12.93 5.69 -0.80
C LEU A 66 -13.45 5.31 -2.19
N THR A 67 -12.78 5.83 -3.21
CA THR A 67 -13.03 5.41 -4.60
C THR A 67 -12.60 3.95 -4.79
N ALA A 68 -13.18 3.28 -5.78
CA ALA A 68 -12.79 1.90 -6.12
C ALA A 68 -11.29 1.77 -6.47
N ALA A 69 -10.69 2.81 -7.07
CA ALA A 69 -9.27 2.88 -7.36
C ALA A 69 -8.42 2.92 -6.08
N SER A 70 -8.77 3.81 -5.13
CA SER A 70 -8.10 3.89 -3.83
C SER A 70 -8.25 2.59 -3.03
N GLU A 71 -9.45 1.98 -3.01
CA GLU A 71 -9.67 0.69 -2.36
C GLU A 71 -8.78 -0.43 -2.96
N ASN A 72 -8.69 -0.51 -4.29
CA ASN A 72 -7.84 -1.50 -4.96
C ASN A 72 -6.34 -1.27 -4.67
N GLN A 73 -5.92 -0.01 -4.59
CA GLN A 73 -4.55 0.33 -4.23
C GLN A 73 -4.23 -0.10 -2.79
N ILE A 74 -5.13 0.12 -1.84
CA ILE A 74 -4.95 -0.33 -0.44
C ILE A 74 -4.92 -1.86 -0.35
N LYS A 75 -5.76 -2.57 -1.11
CA LYS A 75 -5.69 -4.05 -1.18
C LYS A 75 -4.31 -4.52 -1.65
N ARG A 76 -3.71 -3.84 -2.63
CA ARG A 76 -2.36 -4.13 -3.09
C ARG A 76 -1.29 -3.82 -2.02
N PHE A 77 -1.45 -2.75 -1.24
CA PHE A 77 -0.58 -2.49 -0.09
C PHE A 77 -0.61 -3.63 0.91
N ILE A 78 -1.81 -4.06 1.30
CA ILE A 78 -2.01 -5.18 2.21
C ILE A 78 -1.33 -6.43 1.66
N LEU A 79 -1.48 -6.72 0.36
CA LEU A 79 -0.85 -7.86 -0.28
C LEU A 79 0.68 -7.81 -0.17
N PHE A 80 1.29 -6.68 -0.55
CA PHE A 80 2.74 -6.47 -0.44
C PHE A 80 3.26 -6.58 1.00
N LEU A 81 2.58 -5.95 1.96
CA LEU A 81 2.97 -6.01 3.37
C LEU A 81 2.94 -7.44 3.90
N LYS A 82 2.02 -8.28 3.39
CA LYS A 82 1.97 -9.71 3.75
C LYS A 82 2.98 -10.55 3.00
N SER A 83 3.41 -10.14 1.81
CA SER A 83 4.46 -10.82 1.05
C SER A 83 5.82 -10.83 1.75
N ASP A 84 6.73 -11.67 1.26
CA ASP A 84 8.16 -11.67 1.64
C ASP A 84 9.03 -10.80 0.71
N ASN A 85 8.41 -10.08 -0.24
CA ASN A 85 9.13 -9.20 -1.16
C ASN A 85 9.80 -8.03 -0.42
N LYS A 86 11.06 -7.76 -0.77
CA LYS A 86 11.80 -6.61 -0.26
C LYS A 86 11.31 -5.34 -0.96
N TYR A 87 11.39 -4.21 -0.27
CA TYR A 87 11.15 -2.93 -0.90
C TYR A 87 12.44 -2.49 -1.61
N GLU A 88 12.44 -2.55 -2.95
CA GLU A 88 13.64 -2.33 -3.78
C GLU A 88 13.74 -0.92 -4.38
N TRP A 89 12.69 -0.11 -4.24
CA TRP A 89 12.69 1.27 -4.72
C TRP A 89 13.74 2.09 -3.94
N LYS A 90 14.73 2.67 -4.66
CA LYS A 90 15.99 3.17 -4.07
C LYS A 90 15.83 4.26 -3.03
N ASP A 91 14.94 5.23 -3.23
CA ASP A 91 14.34 6.14 -2.23
C ASP A 91 13.39 7.09 -2.99
N PRO A 92 12.49 7.81 -2.31
CA PRO A 92 11.11 7.82 -2.72
C PRO A 92 10.89 8.64 -4.00
N LYS A 93 9.94 8.19 -4.82
CA LYS A 93 9.30 9.04 -5.83
C LYS A 93 8.49 10.21 -5.22
N PHE A 94 8.93 10.76 -4.08
CA PHE A 94 8.41 11.97 -3.46
C PHE A 94 9.06 13.24 -4.01
N SER A 95 9.59 13.23 -5.25
CA SER A 95 9.78 14.52 -5.93
C SER A 95 8.43 15.19 -6.22
N ASN A 96 7.33 14.41 -6.30
CA ASN A 96 5.99 14.99 -6.42
C ASN A 96 4.85 13.99 -6.04
N PRO A 97 4.54 13.77 -4.75
CA PRO A 97 3.42 12.92 -4.30
C PRO A 97 2.10 13.29 -4.98
N ILE A 98 1.91 14.59 -5.22
CA ILE A 98 0.75 15.17 -5.87
C ILE A 98 0.58 14.63 -7.30
N ASN A 99 1.65 14.53 -8.09
CA ASN A 99 1.56 14.00 -9.47
C ASN A 99 1.26 12.51 -9.50
N TRP A 100 1.74 11.74 -8.52
CA TRP A 100 1.41 10.32 -8.41
C TRP A 100 -0.05 10.11 -7.97
N ILE A 101 -0.53 10.88 -6.99
CA ILE A 101 -1.94 10.90 -6.57
C ILE A 101 -2.84 11.34 -7.73
N LEU A 102 -2.45 12.36 -8.49
CA LEU A 102 -3.16 12.81 -9.68
C LEU A 102 -3.19 11.73 -10.76
N ASN A 103 -2.10 11.01 -11.03
CA ASN A 103 -2.11 9.85 -11.94
C ASN A 103 -3.08 8.76 -11.47
N LEU A 104 -3.12 8.48 -10.17
CA LEU A 104 -4.04 7.50 -9.59
C LEU A 104 -5.51 7.96 -9.68
N MET A 105 -5.78 9.25 -9.46
CA MET A 105 -7.13 9.83 -9.53
C MET A 105 -7.61 10.09 -10.96
N THR A 106 -6.70 10.30 -11.92
CA THR A 106 -7.03 10.59 -13.33
C THR A 106 -7.00 9.35 -14.22
N PHE A 107 -6.97 8.14 -13.65
CA PHE A 107 -6.87 6.88 -14.42
C PHE A 107 -5.64 6.82 -15.36
N GLY A 108 -4.54 7.51 -15.02
CA GLY A 108 -3.36 7.61 -15.89
C GLY A 108 -3.54 8.54 -17.10
N LEU A 109 -4.60 9.38 -17.12
CA LEU A 109 -4.81 10.41 -18.15
C LEU A 109 -4.01 11.69 -17.90
N TYR A 110 -3.34 11.83 -16.76
CA TYR A 110 -2.41 12.93 -16.56
C TYR A 110 -1.25 12.80 -17.56
N PRO A 111 -1.02 13.79 -18.43
CA PRO A 111 0.00 13.70 -19.47
C PRO A 111 1.37 13.60 -18.80
N LYS A 112 1.91 12.39 -18.82
CA LYS A 112 3.31 12.11 -18.50
C LYS A 112 4.11 12.84 -19.58
N ASN A 113 4.93 13.82 -19.21
CA ASN A 113 5.89 14.40 -20.14
C ASN A 113 6.64 13.24 -20.80
N SER A 114 6.39 13.13 -22.09
CA SER A 114 6.62 11.97 -22.93
C SER A 114 8.10 11.84 -23.18
N GLU A 115 8.80 11.07 -22.35
CA GLU A 115 10.07 10.46 -22.68
C GLU A 115 10.42 9.43 -21.61
N LYS A 116 10.02 8.17 -21.85
CA LYS A 116 10.82 6.99 -21.55
C LYS A 116 10.07 5.77 -22.07
N LYS A 117 10.68 5.17 -23.08
CA LYS A 117 10.37 3.86 -23.66
C LYS A 117 9.98 2.88 -22.55
N GLU A 118 8.97 2.06 -22.83
CA GLU A 118 8.79 0.77 -22.19
C GLU A 118 10.09 0.00 -22.35
N ILE A 119 10.92 0.02 -21.31
CA ILE A 119 12.05 -0.89 -21.20
C ILE A 119 11.74 -1.71 -19.98
N GLU A 120 11.54 -3.01 -20.19
CA GLU A 120 11.72 -4.07 -19.19
C GLU A 120 13.17 -4.07 -18.71
N ASN A 121 13.63 -2.96 -18.13
CA ASN A 121 14.87 -2.94 -17.38
C ASN A 121 14.47 -3.33 -15.95
N ASP A 122 14.90 -4.50 -15.50
CA ASP A 122 14.88 -4.92 -14.09
C ASP A 122 15.54 -3.91 -13.13
N GLU A 123 16.13 -2.83 -13.63
CA GLU A 123 16.69 -1.73 -12.88
C GLU A 123 15.73 -0.55 -12.65
N ILE A 124 14.65 -0.45 -13.45
CA ILE A 124 13.64 0.61 -13.40
C ILE A 124 12.31 -0.07 -13.09
N GLY A 125 12.01 -0.29 -11.80
CA GLY A 125 10.81 -1.00 -11.36
C GLY A 125 9.50 -0.46 -11.98
N ASP A 126 8.48 -1.32 -12.04
CA ASP A 126 7.22 -1.00 -12.72
C ASP A 126 6.27 -0.18 -11.81
N ASP A 127 6.09 1.09 -12.17
CA ASP A 127 5.21 2.04 -11.50
C ASP A 127 3.77 1.55 -11.34
N ARG A 128 3.28 0.73 -12.28
CA ARG A 128 1.90 0.26 -12.33
C ARG A 128 1.59 -0.76 -11.24
N VAL A 129 2.61 -1.39 -10.68
CA VAL A 129 2.48 -2.45 -9.64
C VAL A 129 3.00 -2.05 -8.28
N TRP A 130 3.45 -0.79 -8.12
CA TRP A 130 3.86 -0.27 -6.83
C TRP A 130 2.82 -0.63 -5.74
N PRO A 131 3.25 -1.15 -4.57
CA PRO A 131 4.61 -1.13 -3.99
C PRO A 131 5.53 -2.30 -4.40
N PHE A 132 5.04 -3.26 -5.20
CA PHE A 132 5.90 -4.26 -5.81
C PHE A 132 6.89 -3.59 -6.77
N PHE A 133 8.03 -4.23 -6.99
CA PHE A 133 9.03 -3.71 -7.92
C PHE A 133 8.81 -4.28 -9.32
N ARG A 134 8.29 -5.51 -9.40
CA ARG A 134 8.06 -6.25 -10.65
C ARG A 134 6.62 -6.75 -10.73
N GLN A 135 6.09 -6.85 -11.95
CA GLN A 135 4.76 -7.41 -12.21
C GLN A 135 4.63 -8.86 -11.72
N THR A 136 5.68 -9.66 -11.89
CA THR A 136 5.73 -11.07 -11.48
C THR A 136 5.56 -11.25 -9.97
N GLU A 137 6.07 -10.33 -9.14
CA GLU A 137 5.91 -10.38 -7.69
C GLU A 137 4.45 -10.17 -7.27
N LEU A 138 3.77 -9.22 -7.92
CA LEU A 138 2.35 -8.97 -7.70
C LEU A 138 1.51 -10.18 -8.10
N GLU A 139 1.77 -10.75 -9.28
CA GLU A 139 1.04 -11.92 -9.78
C GLU A 139 1.22 -13.14 -8.87
N ASN A 140 2.45 -13.40 -8.41
CA ASN A 140 2.73 -14.49 -7.49
C ASN A 140 1.93 -14.36 -6.18
N GLU A 141 1.88 -13.16 -5.60
CA GLU A 141 1.14 -12.93 -4.36
C GLU A 141 -0.38 -12.91 -4.56
N ILE A 142 -0.88 -12.50 -5.73
CA ILE A 142 -2.31 -12.63 -6.08
C ILE A 142 -2.73 -14.09 -6.15
N ASN A 143 -1.86 -14.97 -6.66
CA ASN A 143 -2.12 -16.40 -6.79
C ASN A 143 -2.03 -17.15 -5.44
N GLU A 144 -1.24 -16.63 -4.49
CA GLU A 144 -1.11 -17.22 -3.14
C GLU A 144 -1.43 -16.24 -1.98
N PRO A 145 -2.65 -15.69 -1.92
CA PRO A 145 -2.99 -14.63 -0.97
C PRO A 145 -2.98 -15.14 0.48
N LYS A 146 -2.01 -14.68 1.29
CA LYS A 146 -1.79 -15.16 2.66
C LYS A 146 -2.98 -14.97 3.62
N TYR A 147 -3.85 -13.98 3.39
CA TYR A 147 -5.06 -13.77 4.20
C TYR A 147 -6.27 -14.62 3.78
N LEU A 148 -6.19 -15.29 2.63
CA LEU A 148 -7.27 -16.13 2.09
C LEU A 148 -6.86 -17.61 2.00
N ASN A 149 -5.56 -17.89 2.01
CA ASN A 149 -5.03 -19.25 2.08
C ASN A 149 -5.23 -19.86 3.48
N LYS A 150 -6.08 -20.90 3.56
CA LYS A 150 -6.51 -21.61 4.78
C LYS A 150 -5.41 -22.35 5.56
N LYS A 151 -4.12 -22.15 5.29
CA LYS A 151 -3.06 -22.75 6.11
C LYS A 151 -2.94 -21.98 7.43
N ARG A 152 -3.88 -22.23 8.34
CA ARG A 152 -3.71 -21.93 9.78
C ARG A 152 -2.44 -22.66 10.22
N HIS A 153 -1.39 -21.91 10.55
CA HIS A 153 -0.33 -22.44 11.40
C HIS A 153 -0.94 -22.71 12.77
N HIS A 154 -1.53 -23.89 12.95
CA HIS A 154 -1.65 -24.49 14.26
C HIS A 154 -0.21 -24.72 14.75
N LYS A 155 0.32 -23.77 15.52
CA LYS A 155 1.40 -24.07 16.45
C LYS A 155 0.77 -24.98 17.51
N ASN A 156 1.07 -26.26 17.43
CA ASN A 156 0.91 -27.17 18.56
C ASN A 156 1.82 -26.64 19.69
N ILE A 157 1.20 -26.23 20.79
CA ILE A 157 1.81 -26.19 22.11
C ILE A 157 1.25 -27.39 22.86
#